data_AF-S7VRJ0-F1
#
_entry.id   AF-S7VRJ0-F1
#
_cell.length_a   1.000
_cell.length_b   1.000
_cell.length_c   1.000
_cell.angle_alpha   90.00
_cell.angle_beta   90.00
_cell.angle_gamma   90.00
#
_symmetry.space_group_name_H-M   'P 1'
#
loop_
_entity.id
_entity.type
_entity.pdbx_description
1 polymer ?
#
loop_
_entity_poly.entity_id
_entity_poly.type
_entity_poly.pdbx_seq_one_letter_code
_entity_poly.pdbx_strand_id
1 'polypeptide(L)'
;MSNFNLNFNLPNIKMSDDYKKPAFKKLLDRLQEESWQLELLISGFAIFGLFSAYPALEMKMAYHQSQNDNNLFFTLILILALSACSILIFNLLLHVLLRGLWIGALGLRYVSGDIEYDTLNYTERFSNYLKIKVGSFDRYIARLEDYCSIIFAITFLLIFYLLALVLIIGSIATIISVFFNGHTFRDFSTYVGIILLAFVVIGMLLTFIDFITLGYLKRKNGLAKYIFLSTGFLALSHFPFYTDH
;
A
#
# COMPACT_ATOMS: atom_id res chain seq x y z
N MET A 1 -46.14 -27.93 -14.95
CA MET A 1 -45.23 -26.90 -14.37
C MET A 1 -45.37 -26.93 -12.86
N SER A 2 -44.52 -27.68 -12.17
CA SER A 2 -44.48 -27.74 -10.69
C SER A 2 -43.41 -26.76 -10.19
N ASN A 3 -43.83 -25.75 -9.43
CA ASN A 3 -42.93 -24.82 -8.77
C ASN A 3 -42.21 -25.52 -7.62
N PHE A 4 -40.90 -25.71 -7.75
CA PHE A 4 -40.03 -26.25 -6.70
C PHE A 4 -39.47 -25.06 -5.89
N ASN A 5 -40.03 -24.83 -4.70
CA ASN A 5 -39.55 -23.81 -3.76
C ASN A 5 -38.46 -24.43 -2.87
N LEU A 6 -37.20 -24.10 -3.15
CA LEU A 6 -36.05 -24.51 -2.34
C LEU A 6 -35.80 -23.45 -1.26
N ASN A 7 -36.42 -23.64 -0.09
CA ASN A 7 -36.13 -22.85 1.11
C ASN A 7 -34.80 -23.33 1.69
N PHE A 8 -33.72 -22.61 1.39
CA PHE A 8 -32.40 -22.85 1.96
C PHE A 8 -32.33 -22.17 3.34
N ASN A 9 -32.67 -22.91 4.40
CA ASN A 9 -32.39 -22.47 5.78
C ASN A 9 -30.87 -22.53 6.02
N LEU A 10 -30.19 -21.40 5.78
CA LEU A 10 -28.81 -21.23 6.22
C LEU A 10 -28.77 -21.29 7.77
N PRO A 11 -27.93 -22.15 8.37
CA PRO A 11 -27.76 -22.13 9.81
C PRO A 11 -27.29 -20.74 10.24
N ASN A 12 -27.91 -20.22 11.29
CA ASN A 12 -27.59 -18.92 11.86
C ASN A 12 -26.20 -19.01 12.51
N ILE A 13 -25.14 -18.78 11.72
CA ILE A 13 -23.75 -18.70 12.19
C ILE A 13 -23.69 -17.47 13.10
N LYS A 14 -23.86 -17.66 14.41
CA LYS A 14 -23.45 -16.66 15.40
C LYS A 14 -21.94 -16.49 15.24
N MET A 15 -21.51 -15.46 14.50
CA MET A 15 -20.15 -14.94 14.64
C MET A 15 -19.95 -14.64 16.12
N SER A 16 -18.87 -15.15 16.71
CA SER A 16 -18.56 -14.85 18.11
C SER A 16 -18.38 -13.34 18.25
N ASP A 17 -19.12 -12.70 19.17
CA ASP A 17 -18.98 -11.29 19.54
C ASP A 17 -17.66 -11.02 20.32
N ASP A 18 -16.61 -11.81 20.05
CA ASP A 18 -15.33 -11.78 20.76
C ASP A 18 -14.62 -10.43 20.59
N TYR A 19 -14.81 -9.78 19.44
CA TYR A 19 -14.29 -8.44 19.13
C TYR A 19 -14.87 -7.32 20.00
N LYS A 20 -16.02 -7.55 20.67
CA LYS A 20 -16.62 -6.60 21.62
C LYS A 20 -16.09 -6.76 23.04
N LYS A 21 -15.32 -7.82 23.33
CA LYS A 21 -14.83 -8.06 24.68
C LYS A 21 -13.79 -7.01 25.08
N PRO A 22 -13.80 -6.54 26.34
CA PRO A 22 -12.84 -5.55 26.82
C PRO A 22 -11.39 -6.04 26.74
N ALA A 23 -11.16 -7.35 26.85
CA ALA A 23 -9.84 -7.96 26.69
C ALA A 23 -9.29 -7.80 25.26
N PHE A 24 -10.15 -7.93 24.24
CA PHE A 24 -9.75 -7.75 22.84
C PHE A 24 -9.43 -6.29 22.52
N LYS A 25 -10.25 -5.35 23.03
CA LYS A 25 -9.97 -3.91 22.91
C LYS A 25 -8.62 -3.55 23.54
N LYS A 26 -8.36 -4.03 24.77
CA LYS A 26 -7.09 -3.80 25.46
C LYS A 26 -5.88 -4.41 24.72
N LEU A 27 -6.07 -5.55 24.05
CA LEU A 27 -5.05 -6.12 23.18
C LEU A 27 -4.79 -5.23 21.97
N LEU A 28 -5.85 -4.72 21.33
CA LEU A 28 -5.73 -3.82 20.19
C LEU A 28 -5.03 -2.51 20.56
N ASP A 29 -5.40 -1.90 21.69
CA ASP A 29 -4.78 -0.67 22.20
C ASP A 29 -3.27 -0.90 22.42
N ARG A 30 -2.88 -2.02 23.04
CA ARG A 30 -1.46 -2.38 23.21
C ARG A 30 -0.73 -2.59 21.87
N LEU A 31 -1.36 -3.26 20.90
CA LEU A 31 -0.76 -3.46 19.58
C LEU A 31 -0.59 -2.14 18.82
N GLN A 32 -1.50 -1.18 19.03
CA GLN A 32 -1.38 0.17 18.50
C GLN A 32 -0.26 0.95 19.20
N GLU A 33 -0.13 0.85 20.53
CA GLU A 33 0.97 1.48 21.28
C GLU A 33 2.34 0.96 20.84
N GLU A 34 2.46 -0.33 20.53
CA GLU A 34 3.69 -0.96 20.05
C GLU A 34 3.78 -1.01 18.52
N SER A 35 2.95 -0.25 17.78
CA SER A 35 2.93 -0.30 16.30
C SER A 35 4.30 0.04 15.72
N TRP A 36 5.04 0.93 16.37
CA TRP A 36 6.37 1.33 15.96
C TRP A 36 7.35 0.17 15.82
N GLN A 37 7.24 -0.87 16.66
CA GLN A 37 8.10 -2.05 16.57
C GLN A 37 7.81 -2.83 15.30
N LEU A 38 6.52 -3.03 15.01
CA LEU A 38 6.05 -3.74 13.83
C LEU A 38 6.36 -2.95 12.55
N GLU A 39 6.18 -1.64 12.57
CA GLU A 39 6.51 -0.72 11.48
C GLU A 39 8.00 -0.81 11.14
N LEU A 40 8.88 -0.77 12.14
CA LEU A 40 10.33 -0.87 11.95
C LEU A 40 10.73 -2.25 11.42
N LEU A 41 10.14 -3.32 11.99
CA LEU A 41 10.43 -4.70 11.60
C LEU A 41 10.06 -4.96 10.13
N ILE A 42 8.82 -4.63 9.74
CA ILE A 42 8.33 -4.81 8.37
C ILE A 42 9.12 -3.93 7.40
N SER A 43 9.43 -2.67 7.78
CA SER A 43 10.26 -1.79 6.96
C SER A 43 11.65 -2.37 6.73
N GLY A 44 12.28 -2.94 7.78
CA GLY A 44 13.59 -3.57 7.67
C GLY A 44 13.60 -4.75 6.70
N PHE A 45 12.63 -5.66 6.81
CA PHE A 45 12.48 -6.77 5.86
C PHE A 45 12.23 -6.30 4.43
N ALA A 46 11.38 -5.29 4.26
CA ALA A 46 11.07 -4.73 2.95
C ALA A 46 12.30 -4.08 2.31
N ILE A 47 13.06 -3.27 3.07
CA ILE A 47 14.33 -2.68 2.62
C ILE A 47 15.28 -3.79 2.17
N PHE A 48 15.52 -4.81 3.01
CA PHE A 48 16.42 -5.90 2.66
C PHE A 48 16.01 -6.63 1.37
N GLY A 49 14.71 -6.92 1.22
CA GLY A 49 14.17 -7.53 0.00
C GLY A 49 14.37 -6.65 -1.24
N LEU A 50 14.11 -5.34 -1.13
CA LEU A 50 14.26 -4.40 -2.23
C LEU A 50 15.73 -4.19 -2.61
N PHE A 51 16.63 -4.08 -1.64
CA PHE A 51 18.08 -3.99 -1.88
C PHE A 51 18.64 -5.24 -2.55
N SER A 52 18.06 -6.42 -2.28
CA SER A 52 18.42 -7.66 -2.97
C SER A 52 17.84 -7.72 -4.39
N ALA A 53 16.62 -7.21 -4.57
CA ALA A 53 15.91 -7.24 -5.85
C ALA A 53 16.45 -6.20 -6.86
N TYR A 54 16.86 -5.02 -6.40
CA TYR A 54 17.33 -3.93 -7.25
C TYR A 54 18.49 -4.33 -8.20
N PRO A 55 19.64 -4.84 -7.71
CA PRO A 55 20.75 -5.23 -8.57
C PRO A 55 20.37 -6.40 -9.49
N ALA A 56 19.51 -7.32 -9.04
CA ALA A 56 19.03 -8.41 -9.88
C ALA A 56 18.21 -7.90 -11.08
N LEU A 57 17.36 -6.88 -10.87
CA LEU A 57 16.59 -6.23 -11.94
C LEU A 57 17.49 -5.43 -12.89
N GLU A 58 18.49 -4.73 -12.35
CA GLU A 58 19.46 -3.98 -13.13
C GLU A 58 20.27 -4.90 -14.05
N MET A 59 20.78 -6.01 -13.51
CA MET A 59 21.48 -7.04 -14.31
C MET A 59 20.57 -7.64 -15.38
N LYS A 60 19.29 -7.85 -15.09
CA LYS A 60 18.32 -8.33 -16.07
C LYS A 60 18.08 -7.33 -17.20
N MET A 61 18.06 -6.04 -16.89
CA MET A 61 17.96 -4.98 -17.89
C MET A 61 19.22 -4.92 -18.77
N ALA A 62 20.41 -4.96 -18.16
CA ALA A 62 21.67 -4.96 -18.90
C ALA A 62 21.79 -6.18 -19.83
N TYR A 63 21.37 -7.36 -19.37
CA TYR A 63 21.34 -8.58 -20.18
C TYR A 63 20.33 -8.51 -21.33
N HIS A 64 19.17 -7.90 -21.12
CA HIS A 64 18.18 -7.72 -22.19
C HIS A 64 18.69 -6.75 -23.26
N GLN A 65 19.35 -5.66 -22.85
CA GLN A 65 19.95 -4.69 -23.79
C GLN A 65 21.11 -5.31 -24.58
N SER A 66 21.95 -6.16 -23.97
CA SER A 66 23.09 -6.77 -24.65
C SER A 66 22.71 -7.79 -25.72
N GLN A 67 21.55 -8.42 -25.60
CA GLN A 67 21.02 -9.32 -26.62
C GLN A 67 20.45 -8.60 -27.84
N ASN A 68 20.40 -7.26 -27.84
CA ASN A 68 19.74 -6.45 -28.86
C ASN A 68 18.28 -6.89 -29.09
N ASP A 69 17.64 -7.40 -28.03
CA ASP A 69 16.23 -7.77 -28.05
C ASP A 69 15.42 -6.47 -28.00
N ASN A 70 14.88 -6.06 -29.15
CA ASN A 70 14.13 -4.81 -29.31
C ASN A 70 12.71 -4.89 -28.72
N ASN A 71 12.48 -5.76 -27.74
CA ASN A 71 11.23 -5.85 -27.01
C ASN A 71 11.05 -4.62 -26.11
N LEU A 72 10.47 -3.57 -26.70
CA LEU A 72 10.16 -2.31 -26.02
C LEU A 72 9.24 -2.52 -24.82
N PHE A 73 8.30 -3.46 -24.91
CA PHE A 73 7.36 -3.75 -23.81
C PHE A 73 8.09 -4.29 -22.58
N PHE A 74 8.99 -5.26 -22.77
CA PHE A 74 9.77 -5.82 -21.67
C PHE A 74 10.73 -4.79 -21.06
N THR A 75 11.36 -3.97 -21.91
CA THR A 75 12.22 -2.86 -21.46
C THR A 75 11.45 -1.87 -20.58
N LEU A 76 10.24 -1.46 -20.99
CA LEU A 76 9.39 -0.55 -20.21
C LEU A 76 9.00 -1.14 -18.86
N ILE A 77 8.69 -2.44 -18.79
CA ILE A 77 8.38 -3.12 -17.53
C ILE A 77 9.58 -3.09 -16.58
N LEU A 78 10.79 -3.33 -17.08
CA LEU A 78 11.99 -3.30 -16.25
C LEU A 78 12.31 -1.89 -15.74
N ILE A 79 12.10 -0.85 -16.56
CA ILE A 79 12.25 0.56 -16.12
C ILE A 79 11.23 0.88 -15.02
N LEU A 80 9.96 0.48 -15.19
CA LEU A 80 8.93 0.64 -14.17
C LEU A 80 9.27 -0.11 -12.88
N ALA A 81 9.77 -1.35 -12.97
CA ALA A 81 10.17 -2.13 -11.80
C ALA A 81 11.35 -1.50 -11.05
N LEU A 82 12.38 -1.03 -11.76
CA LEU A 82 13.54 -0.36 -11.14
C LEU A 82 13.13 0.95 -10.47
N SER A 83 12.36 1.80 -11.16
CA SER A 83 11.86 3.05 -10.58
C SER A 83 10.98 2.82 -9.35
N ALA A 84 10.09 1.83 -9.39
CA ALA A 84 9.28 1.42 -8.25
C ALA A 84 10.15 0.99 -7.05
N CYS A 85 11.16 0.16 -7.31
CA CYS A 85 12.10 -0.30 -6.29
C CYS A 85 12.85 0.89 -5.66
N SER A 86 13.38 1.81 -6.47
CA SER A 86 14.06 3.02 -5.99
C SER A 86 13.16 3.90 -5.10
N ILE A 87 11.92 4.15 -5.52
CA ILE A 87 10.99 5.00 -4.76
C ILE A 87 10.61 4.34 -3.43
N LEU A 88 10.38 3.02 -3.41
CA LEU A 88 10.08 2.28 -2.18
C LEU A 88 11.29 2.28 -1.23
N ILE A 89 12.49 2.02 -1.74
CA ILE A 89 13.73 2.08 -0.94
C ILE A 89 13.88 3.46 -0.31
N PHE A 90 13.72 4.53 -1.10
CA PHE A 90 13.85 5.90 -0.61
C PHE A 90 12.84 6.20 0.51
N ASN A 91 11.56 5.86 0.32
CA ASN A 91 10.52 6.11 1.32
C ASN A 91 10.76 5.31 2.61
N LEU A 92 11.12 4.03 2.49
CA LEU A 92 11.38 3.18 3.65
C LEU A 92 12.64 3.62 4.41
N LEU A 93 13.69 4.05 3.71
CA LEU A 93 14.87 4.62 4.36
C LEU A 93 14.52 5.93 5.09
N LEU A 94 13.74 6.82 4.46
CA LEU A 94 13.29 8.04 5.09
C LEU A 94 12.45 7.75 6.36
N HIS A 95 11.55 6.78 6.29
CA HIS A 95 10.77 6.30 7.43
C HIS A 95 11.67 5.82 8.58
N VAL A 96 12.62 4.93 8.30
CA VAL A 96 13.53 4.38 9.32
C VAL A 96 14.43 5.47 9.92
N LEU A 97 14.91 6.42 9.11
CA LEU A 97 15.70 7.56 9.59
C LEU A 97 14.90 8.46 10.53
N LEU A 98 13.65 8.81 10.18
CA LEU A 98 12.78 9.58 11.05
C LEU A 98 12.43 8.83 12.34
N ARG A 99 12.22 7.51 12.26
CA ARG A 99 12.02 6.68 13.45
C ARG A 99 13.26 6.69 14.35
N GLY A 100 14.46 6.64 13.77
CA GLY A 100 15.71 6.81 14.50
C GLY A 100 15.80 8.18 15.21
N LEU A 101 15.38 9.25 14.53
CA LEU A 101 15.30 10.59 15.11
C LEU A 101 14.27 10.66 16.26
N TRP A 102 13.12 10.00 16.11
CA TRP A 102 12.09 9.89 17.14
C TRP A 102 12.59 9.15 18.39
N ILE A 103 13.22 7.99 18.22
CA ILE A 103 13.83 7.23 19.34
C ILE A 103 14.90 8.08 20.03
N GLY A 104 15.72 8.80 19.26
CA GLY A 104 16.73 9.71 19.79
C GLY A 104 16.12 10.86 20.61
N ALA A 105 15.06 11.49 20.11
CA ALA A 105 14.34 12.55 20.82
C ALA A 105 13.71 12.03 22.13
N LEU A 106 13.17 10.81 22.13
CA LEU A 106 12.64 10.17 23.33
C LEU A 106 13.74 9.92 24.36
N GLY A 107 14.90 9.41 23.93
CA GLY A 107 16.07 9.21 24.79
C GLY A 107 16.61 10.51 25.38
N LEU A 108 16.66 11.59 24.58
CA LEU A 108 17.06 12.92 25.05
C LEU A 108 16.09 13.46 26.09
N ARG A 109 14.77 13.33 25.87
CA ARG A 109 13.77 13.74 26.84
C ARG A 109 13.89 12.97 28.16
N TYR A 110 14.23 11.67 28.11
CA TYR A 110 14.41 10.85 29.30
C TYR A 110 15.59 11.31 30.17
N VAL A 111 16.71 11.70 29.56
CA VAL A 111 17.93 12.11 30.29
C VAL A 111 17.90 13.59 30.68
N SER A 112 17.42 14.45 29.78
CA SER A 112 17.56 15.91 29.92
C SER A 112 16.30 16.61 30.44
N GLY A 113 15.16 15.93 30.53
CA GLY A 113 13.88 16.58 30.84
C GLY A 113 13.33 17.39 29.66
N ASP A 114 12.53 18.43 29.94
CA ASP A 114 12.01 19.33 28.90
C ASP A 114 13.04 20.42 28.52
N ILE A 115 12.84 21.10 27.39
CA ILE A 115 13.80 22.08 26.88
C ILE A 115 13.77 23.37 27.70
N GLU A 116 14.77 23.57 28.54
CA GLU A 116 15.04 24.85 29.20
C GLU A 116 15.75 25.82 28.25
N TYR A 117 14.98 26.50 27.39
CA TYR A 117 15.53 27.42 26.39
C TYR A 117 16.35 28.57 26.98
N ASP A 118 16.07 28.95 28.23
CA ASP A 118 16.69 30.09 28.88
C ASP A 118 18.11 29.76 29.39
N THR A 119 18.47 28.47 29.52
CA THR A 119 19.82 28.03 29.90
C THR A 119 20.76 27.89 28.69
N LEU A 120 20.23 27.88 27.46
CA LEU A 120 20.99 27.73 26.23
C LEU A 120 21.80 28.98 25.83
N ASN A 121 21.60 30.12 26.52
CA ASN A 121 22.30 31.38 26.30
C ASN A 121 22.30 31.84 24.81
N TYR A 122 21.23 31.52 24.08
CA TYR A 122 21.06 31.94 22.69
C TYR A 122 20.53 33.36 22.57
N THR A 123 20.78 33.99 21.42
CA THR A 123 20.19 35.29 21.10
C THR A 123 18.66 35.21 21.11
N GLU A 124 18.00 36.28 21.53
CA GLU A 124 16.54 36.32 21.71
C GLU A 124 15.78 35.91 20.43
N ARG A 125 16.28 36.35 19.26
CA ARG A 125 15.72 35.96 17.96
C ARG A 125 15.78 34.46 17.71
N PHE A 126 16.90 33.80 18.04
CA PHE A 126 17.07 32.36 17.85
C PHE A 126 16.30 31.55 18.89
N SER A 127 16.29 32.01 20.15
CA SER A 127 15.53 31.38 21.23
C SER A 127 14.02 31.41 20.93
N ASN A 128 13.49 32.54 20.43
CA ASN A 128 12.10 32.62 19.97
C ASN A 128 11.81 31.73 18.76
N TYR A 129 12.74 31.65 17.79
CA TYR A 129 12.59 30.73 16.66
C TYR A 129 12.51 29.27 17.11
N LEU A 130 13.37 28.84 18.04
CA LEU A 130 13.35 27.48 18.59
C LEU A 130 12.07 27.21 19.38
N LYS A 131 11.65 28.12 20.27
CA LYS A 131 10.40 27.99 21.03
C LYS A 131 9.18 27.80 20.11
N ILE A 132 9.13 28.52 18.98
CA ILE A 132 8.03 28.43 18.01
C ILE A 132 8.11 27.16 17.15
N LYS A 133 9.30 26.83 16.61
CA LYS A 133 9.45 25.75 15.62
C LYS A 133 9.65 24.36 16.24
N VAL A 134 10.41 24.28 17.32
CA VAL A 134 10.71 23.03 18.03
C VAL A 134 9.71 22.81 19.16
N GLY A 135 9.41 23.84 19.96
CA GLY A 135 8.53 23.71 21.11
C GLY A 135 9.05 22.70 22.15
N SER A 136 8.20 22.24 23.07
CA SER A 136 8.62 21.23 24.06
C SER A 136 9.06 19.92 23.40
N PHE A 137 9.88 19.14 24.10
CA PHE A 137 10.26 17.81 23.63
C PHE A 137 9.03 16.95 23.35
N ASP A 138 7.99 17.05 24.17
CA ASP A 138 6.72 16.35 23.98
C ASP A 138 6.06 16.68 22.64
N ARG A 139 5.95 17.96 22.31
CA ARG A 139 5.34 18.39 21.04
C ARG A 139 6.22 18.04 19.84
N TYR A 140 7.53 18.02 20.02
CA TYR A 140 8.45 17.58 18.96
C TYR A 140 8.35 16.07 18.70
N ILE A 141 8.37 15.25 19.76
CA ILE A 141 8.21 13.79 19.70
C ILE A 141 6.86 13.42 19.07
N ALA A 142 5.76 14.08 19.47
CA ALA A 142 4.44 13.86 18.88
C ALA A 142 4.42 14.13 17.38
N ARG A 143 5.03 15.24 16.92
CA ARG A 143 5.11 15.54 15.48
C ARG A 143 5.96 14.55 14.71
N LEU A 144 7.05 14.06 15.30
CA LEU A 144 7.86 13.01 14.70
C LEU A 144 7.07 11.69 14.57
N GLU A 145 6.26 11.33 15.57
CA GLU A 145 5.36 10.17 15.51
C GLU A 145 4.39 10.28 14.34
N ASP A 146 3.73 11.44 14.19
CA ASP A 146 2.81 11.72 13.10
C ASP A 146 3.50 11.58 11.73
N TYR A 147 4.70 12.15 11.58
CA TYR A 147 5.46 12.05 10.33
C TYR A 147 5.90 10.61 10.02
N CYS A 148 6.35 9.85 11.01
CA CYS A 148 6.70 8.44 10.82
C CYS A 148 5.48 7.65 10.32
N SER A 149 4.34 7.81 11.01
CA SER A 149 3.09 7.13 10.68
C SER A 149 2.58 7.48 9.29
N ILE A 150 2.60 8.76 8.91
CA ILE A 150 2.16 9.24 7.59
C ILE A 150 3.06 8.66 6.48
N ILE A 151 4.38 8.71 6.63
CA ILE A 151 5.30 8.20 5.61
C ILE A 151 5.16 6.68 5.48
N PHE A 152 5.03 5.96 6.60
CA PHE A 152 4.78 4.52 6.56
C PHE A 152 3.47 4.20 5.84
N ALA A 153 2.38 4.91 6.14
CA ALA A 153 1.09 4.74 5.48
C ALA A 153 1.15 5.03 3.97
N ILE A 154 1.81 6.12 3.56
CA ILE A 154 2.03 6.46 2.14
C ILE A 154 2.86 5.37 1.45
N THR A 155 3.88 4.85 2.12
CA THR A 155 4.73 3.77 1.58
C THR A 155 3.93 2.49 1.38
N PHE A 156 3.09 2.13 2.36
CA PHE A 156 2.24 0.96 2.28
C PHE A 156 1.18 1.11 1.17
N LEU A 157 0.61 2.30 1.02
CA LEU A 157 -0.29 2.64 -0.09
C LEU A 157 0.41 2.49 -1.45
N LEU A 158 1.67 2.93 -1.55
CA LEU A 158 2.47 2.81 -2.77
C LEU A 158 2.69 1.34 -3.17
N ILE A 159 2.89 0.44 -2.22
CA ILE A 159 3.01 -1.00 -2.50
C ILE A 159 1.74 -1.53 -3.18
N PHE A 160 0.55 -1.12 -2.72
CA PHE A 160 -0.70 -1.52 -3.37
C PHE A 160 -0.86 -0.91 -4.77
N TYR A 161 -0.43 0.34 -4.99
CA TYR A 161 -0.42 0.93 -6.34
C TYR A 161 0.42 0.11 -7.31
N LEU A 162 1.61 -0.31 -6.86
CA LEU A 162 2.52 -1.12 -7.66
C LEU A 162 1.97 -2.53 -7.92
N LEU A 163 1.38 -3.16 -6.90
CA LEU A 163 0.73 -4.46 -7.05
C LEU A 163 -0.41 -4.41 -8.08
N ALA A 164 -1.27 -3.40 -7.99
CA ALA A 164 -2.36 -3.20 -8.93
C ALA A 164 -1.84 -2.99 -10.37
N LEU A 165 -0.81 -2.17 -10.54
CA LEU A 165 -0.19 -1.92 -11.84
C LEU A 165 0.41 -3.20 -12.45
N VAL A 166 1.12 -4.01 -11.65
CA VAL A 166 1.67 -5.31 -12.10
C VAL A 166 0.56 -6.27 -12.52
N LEU A 167 -0.54 -6.35 -11.76
CA LEU A 167 -1.68 -7.20 -12.10
C LEU A 167 -2.34 -6.76 -13.41
N ILE A 168 -2.51 -5.45 -13.63
CA ILE A 168 -3.05 -4.90 -14.87
C ILE A 168 -2.13 -5.24 -16.05
N ILE A 169 -0.84 -4.92 -15.98
CA ILE A 169 0.11 -5.19 -17.07
C ILE A 169 0.22 -6.70 -17.34
N GLY A 170 0.31 -7.52 -16.29
CA GLY A 170 0.37 -8.98 -16.40
C GLY A 170 -0.89 -9.57 -17.05
N SER A 171 -2.07 -9.03 -16.71
CA SER A 171 -3.32 -9.44 -17.35
C SER A 171 -3.33 -9.08 -18.84
N ILE A 172 -2.93 -7.87 -19.22
CA ILE A 172 -2.83 -7.42 -20.62
C ILE A 172 -1.85 -8.32 -21.40
N ALA A 173 -0.68 -8.60 -20.83
CA ALA A 173 0.30 -9.49 -21.45
C ALA A 173 -0.26 -10.91 -21.67
N THR A 174 -1.09 -11.40 -20.73
CA THR A 174 -1.79 -12.68 -20.86
C THR A 174 -2.84 -12.65 -21.96
N ILE A 175 -3.57 -11.53 -22.12
CA ILE A 175 -4.50 -11.37 -23.26
C ILE A 175 -3.71 -11.50 -24.56
N ILE A 176 -2.64 -10.71 -24.71
CA ILE A 176 -1.82 -10.70 -25.93
C ILE A 176 -1.29 -12.11 -26.21
N SER A 177 -0.73 -12.80 -25.22
CA SER A 177 -0.17 -14.15 -25.44
C SER A 177 -1.23 -15.16 -25.88
N VAL A 178 -2.46 -15.10 -25.33
CA VAL A 178 -3.58 -15.96 -25.73
C VAL A 178 -4.03 -15.64 -27.17
N PHE A 179 -4.07 -14.35 -27.55
CA PHE A 179 -4.47 -13.94 -28.90
C PHE A 179 -3.43 -14.29 -29.98
N PHE A 180 -2.14 -14.21 -29.66
CA PHE A 180 -1.05 -14.45 -30.63
C PHE A 180 -0.61 -15.91 -30.70
N ASN A 181 -0.76 -16.71 -29.63
CA ASN A 181 -0.43 -18.13 -29.63
C ASN A 181 -1.53 -19.00 -30.26
N GLY A 182 -1.78 -18.81 -31.56
CA GLY A 182 -2.25 -19.84 -32.50
C GLY A 182 -3.52 -20.63 -32.18
N HIS A 183 -4.27 -20.30 -31.13
CA HIS A 183 -5.54 -20.94 -30.85
C HIS A 183 -6.46 -20.63 -32.02
N THR A 184 -6.83 -21.68 -32.75
CA THR A 184 -7.82 -21.57 -33.81
C THR A 184 -9.08 -21.03 -33.16
N PHE A 185 -9.48 -19.81 -33.50
CA PHE A 185 -10.69 -19.12 -32.99
C PHE A 185 -11.97 -19.84 -33.47
N ARG A 186 -12.09 -21.13 -33.21
CA ARG A 186 -13.21 -21.98 -33.65
C ARG A 186 -14.05 -22.47 -32.48
N ASP A 187 -13.48 -22.53 -31.28
CA ASP A 187 -14.19 -23.05 -30.12
C ASP A 187 -14.90 -21.94 -29.36
N PHE A 188 -16.19 -22.15 -29.07
CA PHE A 188 -17.03 -21.27 -28.25
C PHE A 188 -16.40 -20.93 -26.89
N SER A 189 -15.67 -21.89 -26.31
CA SER A 189 -14.93 -21.73 -25.04
C SER A 189 -13.90 -20.59 -25.08
N THR A 190 -13.18 -20.43 -26.19
CA THR A 190 -12.15 -19.39 -26.36
C THR A 190 -12.77 -17.99 -26.34
N TYR A 191 -13.92 -17.81 -27.00
CA TYR A 191 -14.64 -16.54 -27.00
C TYR A 191 -15.17 -16.17 -25.61
N VAL A 192 -15.74 -17.14 -24.89
CA VAL A 192 -16.21 -16.94 -23.50
C VAL A 192 -15.03 -16.57 -22.58
N GLY A 193 -13.90 -17.27 -22.72
CA GLY A 193 -12.69 -16.98 -21.95
C GLY A 193 -12.15 -15.56 -22.18
N ILE A 194 -12.10 -15.11 -23.43
CA ILE A 194 -11.65 -13.75 -23.80
C ILE A 194 -12.58 -12.69 -23.21
N ILE A 195 -13.91 -12.88 -23.32
CA ILE A 195 -14.89 -11.93 -22.77
C ILE A 195 -14.75 -11.84 -21.25
N LEU A 196 -14.59 -12.97 -20.57
CA LEU A 196 -14.43 -13.02 -19.12
C LEU A 196 -13.11 -12.37 -18.69
N LEU A 197 -12.02 -12.62 -19.41
CA LEU A 197 -10.72 -11.98 -19.18
C LEU A 197 -10.79 -10.46 -19.36
N ALA A 198 -11.40 -9.99 -20.46
CA ALA A 198 -11.59 -8.56 -20.71
C ALA A 198 -12.44 -7.89 -19.61
N PHE A 199 -13.50 -8.57 -19.15
CA PHE A 199 -14.31 -8.11 -18.02
C PHE A 199 -13.50 -7.97 -16.72
N VAL A 200 -12.61 -8.93 -16.43
CA VAL A 200 -11.70 -8.87 -15.27
C VAL A 200 -10.70 -7.71 -15.40
N VAL A 201 -10.10 -7.49 -16.57
CA VAL A 201 -9.15 -6.38 -16.80
C VAL A 201 -9.82 -5.02 -16.65
N ILE A 202 -11.01 -4.84 -17.22
CA ILE A 202 -11.78 -3.60 -17.06
C ILE A 202 -12.13 -3.38 -15.59
N GLY A 203 -12.53 -4.44 -14.88
CA GLY A 203 -12.76 -4.39 -13.44
C GLY A 203 -11.53 -3.92 -12.66
N MET A 204 -10.36 -4.50 -12.94
CA MET A 204 -9.09 -4.12 -12.30
C MET A 204 -8.68 -2.67 -12.61
N LEU A 205 -8.87 -2.20 -13.84
CA LEU A 205 -8.62 -0.81 -14.23
C LEU A 205 -9.52 0.16 -13.47
N LEU A 206 -10.82 -0.13 -13.38
CA LEU A 206 -11.75 0.71 -12.63
C LEU A 206 -11.41 0.74 -11.14
N THR A 207 -11.02 -0.39 -10.54
CA THR A 207 -10.55 -0.41 -9.15
C THR A 207 -9.27 0.38 -8.94
N PHE A 208 -8.35 0.35 -9.90
CA PHE A 208 -7.11 1.12 -9.84
C PHE A 208 -7.37 2.62 -9.92
N ILE A 209 -8.27 3.06 -10.80
CA ILE A 209 -8.69 4.46 -10.89
C ILE A 209 -9.41 4.88 -9.60
N ASP A 210 -10.32 4.05 -9.08
CA ASP A 210 -11.00 4.32 -7.81
C ASP A 210 -9.99 4.45 -6.66
N PHE A 211 -8.96 3.60 -6.64
CA PHE A 211 -7.90 3.63 -5.64
C PHE A 211 -7.04 4.91 -5.74
N ILE A 212 -6.61 5.32 -6.94
CA ILE A 212 -5.90 6.59 -7.16
C ILE A 212 -6.75 7.79 -6.75
N THR A 213 -8.05 7.74 -7.04
CA THR A 213 -8.98 8.84 -6.76
C THR A 213 -9.55 8.82 -5.35
N LEU A 214 -9.03 7.95 -4.47
CA LEU A 214 -9.51 7.78 -3.10
C LEU A 214 -11.04 7.60 -3.04
N GLY A 215 -11.57 6.72 -3.88
CA GLY A 215 -12.94 6.22 -3.78
C GLY A 215 -13.97 7.08 -4.51
N TYR A 216 -13.52 8.00 -5.36
CA TYR A 216 -14.40 8.91 -6.11
C TYR A 216 -15.41 8.15 -6.99
N LEU A 217 -15.02 7.04 -7.63
CA LEU A 217 -15.91 6.27 -8.50
C LEU A 217 -16.97 5.52 -7.71
N LYS A 218 -16.63 5.02 -6.52
CA LYS A 218 -17.58 4.37 -5.59
C LYS A 218 -18.63 5.34 -5.03
N ARG A 219 -18.36 6.64 -4.98
CA ARG A 219 -19.34 7.66 -4.58
C ARG A 219 -20.46 7.88 -5.61
N LYS A 220 -20.35 7.30 -6.82
CA LYS A 220 -21.35 7.42 -7.90
C LYS A 220 -22.15 6.11 -8.06
N ASN A 221 -23.47 6.17 -7.78
CA ASN A 221 -24.38 5.01 -7.64
C ASN A 221 -24.30 3.94 -8.74
N GLY A 222 -24.07 4.32 -10.01
CA GLY A 222 -24.04 3.37 -11.13
C GLY A 222 -22.72 2.59 -11.26
N LEU A 223 -21.58 3.24 -11.02
CA LEU A 223 -20.25 2.65 -11.24
C LEU A 223 -19.84 1.73 -10.08
N ALA A 224 -20.30 2.05 -8.87
CA ALA A 224 -20.07 1.23 -7.68
C ALA A 224 -20.56 -0.23 -7.86
N LYS A 225 -21.71 -0.43 -8.52
CA LYS A 225 -22.29 -1.76 -8.77
C LYS A 225 -21.42 -2.61 -9.70
N TYR A 226 -20.86 -2.02 -10.75
CA TYR A 226 -19.97 -2.72 -11.69
C TYR A 226 -18.64 -3.09 -11.04
N ILE A 227 -18.03 -2.15 -10.31
CA ILE A 227 -16.79 -2.39 -9.55
C ILE A 227 -16.98 -3.53 -8.55
N PHE A 228 -18.10 -3.53 -7.81
CA PHE A 228 -18.40 -4.57 -6.83
C PHE A 228 -18.66 -5.94 -7.48
N LEU A 229 -19.30 -5.99 -8.65
CA LEU A 229 -19.57 -7.24 -9.35
C LEU A 229 -18.31 -7.85 -9.99
N SER A 230 -17.43 -7.02 -10.56
CA SER A 230 -16.21 -7.50 -11.23
C SER A 230 -15.08 -7.84 -10.27
N THR A 231 -14.99 -7.15 -9.14
CA THR A 231 -13.82 -7.21 -8.25
C THR A 231 -14.19 -7.19 -6.77
N GLY A 232 -15.42 -7.56 -6.39
CA GLY A 232 -15.96 -7.40 -5.04
C GLY A 232 -15.06 -7.84 -3.89
N PHE A 233 -14.26 -8.90 -4.09
CA PHE A 233 -13.27 -9.38 -3.11
C PHE A 233 -12.08 -8.42 -2.93
N LEU A 234 -11.56 -7.83 -4.02
CA LEU A 234 -10.53 -6.79 -3.99
C LEU A 234 -11.12 -5.46 -3.49
N ALA A 235 -12.36 -5.14 -3.84
CA ALA A 235 -13.01 -3.90 -3.40
C ALA A 235 -13.21 -3.82 -1.88
N LEU A 236 -13.39 -4.97 -1.20
CA LEU A 236 -13.57 -5.09 0.25
C LEU A 236 -12.27 -4.90 1.04
N SER A 237 -11.11 -5.34 0.52
CA SER A 237 -9.83 -5.17 1.22
C SER A 237 -9.36 -3.72 1.31
N HIS A 238 -10.03 -2.81 0.57
CA HIS A 238 -9.66 -1.39 0.47
C HIS A 238 -10.53 -0.51 1.39
N PHE A 239 -11.56 -1.06 2.04
CA PHE A 239 -12.42 -0.35 2.99
C PHE A 239 -11.65 0.34 4.14
N PRO A 240 -10.55 -0.22 4.71
CA PRO A 240 -9.83 0.41 5.82
C PRO A 240 -9.19 1.76 5.47
N PHE A 241 -8.95 2.05 4.19
CA PHE A 241 -8.31 3.29 3.73
C PHE A 241 -9.32 4.38 3.37
N TYR A 242 -10.62 4.07 3.43
CA TYR A 242 -11.73 5.00 3.22
C TYR A 242 -12.33 5.43 4.56
N THR A 243 -11.51 6.06 5.40
CA THR A 243 -12.02 6.74 6.60
C THR A 243 -12.03 8.23 6.32
N ASP A 244 -13.23 8.83 6.34
CA ASP A 244 -13.38 10.28 6.31
C ASP A 244 -12.59 10.86 7.51
N HIS A 245 -11.60 11.71 7.20
CA HIS A 245 -11.03 12.68 8.14
C HIS A 245 -11.88 13.95 8.11
#